data_AF-A0A373F8X2-F1
#
_entry.id   AF-A0A373F8X2-F1
#
_cell.length_a   1.000
_cell.length_b   1.000
_cell.length_c   1.000
_cell.angle_alpha   90.00
_cell.angle_beta   90.00
_cell.angle_gamma   90.00
#
_symmetry.space_group_name_H-M   'P 1'
#
loop_
_entity.id
_entity.type
_entity.pdbx_description
1 polymer ?
#
loop_
_entity_poly.entity_id
_entity_poly.type
_entity_poly.pdbx_seq_one_letter_code
_entity_poly.pdbx_strand_id
1 'polypeptide(L)'
;VVDFMAGQSKTDPNAVYAGSVPYLMLTGNLVAGWQLGRSVLVAQELLQKGQDAAFMQAKLATAQFYAEHILTRVAGQADAVLNGAASVMALPMDQF
;
A
#
# COMPACT_ATOMS: atom_id res chain seq x y z
N VAL A 1 -7.16 9.67 0.86
CA VAL A 1 -6.07 9.68 1.87
C VAL A 1 -5.11 10.86 1.69
N VAL A 2 -4.61 11.17 0.48
CA VAL A 2 -3.69 12.29 0.25
C VAL A 2 -4.30 13.63 0.68
N ASP A 3 -5.55 13.90 0.29
CA ASP A 3 -6.24 15.14 0.67
C ASP A 3 -6.40 15.29 2.19
N PHE A 4 -6.64 14.19 2.90
CA PHE A 4 -6.69 14.16 4.36
C PHE A 4 -5.32 14.51 4.95
N MET A 5 -4.26 13.83 4.50
CA MET A 5 -2.90 14.05 4.99
C MET A 5 -2.43 15.49 4.74
N ALA A 6 -2.62 16.01 3.53
CA ALA A 6 -2.20 17.36 3.15
C ALA A 6 -3.10 18.45 3.76
N GLY A 7 -4.41 18.21 3.85
CA GLY A 7 -5.40 19.17 4.33
C GLY A 7 -5.42 19.34 5.84
N GLN A 8 -5.25 18.25 6.60
CA GLN A 8 -5.36 18.28 8.06
C GLN A 8 -4.05 18.61 8.78
N SER A 9 -2.92 18.64 8.06
CA SER A 9 -1.58 18.85 8.67
C SER A 9 -1.46 20.12 9.52
N LYS A 10 -2.23 21.17 9.21
CA LYS A 10 -2.22 22.43 9.97
C LYS A 10 -3.31 22.53 11.05
N THR A 11 -4.44 21.86 10.82
CA THR A 11 -5.65 21.99 11.64
C THR A 11 -5.76 20.92 12.72
N ASP A 12 -5.27 19.71 12.42
CA ASP A 12 -5.24 18.57 13.34
C ASP A 12 -3.99 17.71 13.09
N PRO A 13 -2.82 18.17 13.55
CA PRO A 13 -1.55 17.48 13.32
C PRO A 13 -1.51 16.10 14.01
N ASN A 14 -2.19 15.93 15.14
CA ASN A 14 -2.22 14.65 15.85
C ASN A 14 -2.94 13.57 15.03
N ALA A 15 -4.04 13.92 14.36
CA ALA A 15 -4.70 12.99 13.45
C ALA A 15 -3.82 12.58 12.27
N VAL A 16 -3.05 13.52 11.70
CA VAL A 16 -2.11 13.24 10.61
C VAL A 16 -0.95 12.36 11.08
N TYR A 17 -0.38 12.62 12.25
CA TYR A 17 0.72 11.80 12.78
C TYR A 17 0.27 10.39 13.15
N ALA A 18 -0.93 10.23 13.70
CA ALA A 18 -1.53 8.92 13.95
C ALA A 18 -1.69 8.09 12.65
N GLY A 19 -1.98 8.74 11.52
CA GLY A 19 -2.10 8.10 10.20
C GLY A 19 -0.78 7.93 9.43
N SER A 20 0.35 8.43 9.93
CA SER A 20 1.60 8.54 9.16
C SER A 20 2.19 7.19 8.71
N VAL A 21 2.28 6.21 9.63
CA VAL A 21 2.81 4.87 9.33
C VAL A 21 1.86 4.08 8.43
N PRO A 22 0.53 4.02 8.69
CA PRO A 22 -0.42 3.44 7.75
C PRO A 22 -0.33 4.06 6.34
N TYR A 23 -0.15 5.38 6.25
CA TYR A 23 0.01 6.07 4.97
C TYR A 23 1.32 5.71 4.24
N LEU A 24 2.42 5.58 4.96
CA LEU A 24 3.70 5.11 4.42
C LEU A 24 3.56 3.69 3.85
N MET A 25 2.98 2.78 4.63
CA MET A 25 2.80 1.38 4.22
C MET A 25 1.85 1.25 3.04
N LEU A 26 0.75 2.02 3.04
CA LEU A 26 -0.18 2.12 1.92
C LEU A 26 0.54 2.52 0.64
N THR A 27 1.32 3.60 0.71
CA THR A 27 2.00 4.17 -0.46
C THR A 27 3.01 3.17 -1.01
N GLY A 28 3.81 2.55 -0.15
CA GLY A 28 4.76 1.51 -0.54
C GLY A 28 4.09 0.34 -1.24
N ASN A 29 3.00 -0.17 -0.65
CA ASN A 29 2.27 -1.31 -1.22
C ASN A 29 1.64 -0.99 -2.57
N LEU A 30 1.02 0.19 -2.68
CA LEU A 30 0.37 0.63 -3.91
C LEU A 30 1.38 0.78 -5.06
N VAL A 31 2.50 1.47 -4.82
CA VAL A 31 3.51 1.71 -5.86
C VAL A 31 4.22 0.42 -6.26
N ALA A 32 4.54 -0.46 -5.31
CA ALA A 32 5.12 -1.76 -5.62
C ALA A 32 4.16 -2.64 -6.43
N GLY A 33 2.88 -2.68 -6.06
CA GLY A 33 1.83 -3.37 -6.82
C GLY A 33 1.70 -2.84 -8.25
N TRP A 34 1.72 -1.52 -8.42
CA TRP A 34 1.71 -0.89 -9.75
C TRP A 34 2.93 -1.28 -10.60
N GLN A 35 4.13 -1.26 -10.03
CA GLN A 35 5.35 -1.64 -10.74
C GLN A 35 5.36 -3.14 -11.09
N LEU A 36 4.83 -4.00 -10.22
CA LEU A 36 4.64 -5.42 -10.53
C LEU A 36 3.62 -5.62 -11.65
N GLY A 37 2.51 -4.88 -11.64
CA GLY A 37 1.53 -4.89 -12.73
C GLY A 37 2.15 -4.48 -14.07
N ARG A 38 3.02 -3.46 -14.09
CA ARG A 38 3.77 -3.10 -15.31
C ARG A 38 4.70 -4.22 -15.76
N SER A 39 5.35 -4.90 -14.81
CA SER A 39 6.22 -6.04 -15.15
C SER A 39 5.45 -7.24 -15.73
N VAL A 40 4.18 -7.43 -15.34
CA VAL A 40 3.30 -8.47 -15.91
C VAL A 40 3.08 -8.24 -17.40
N LEU A 41 2.79 -7.00 -17.81
CA LEU A 41 2.57 -6.66 -19.23
C LEU A 41 3.78 -7.02 -20.09
N VAL A 42 4.98 -6.66 -19.63
CA VAL A 42 6.24 -6.99 -20.31
C VAL A 42 6.50 -8.50 -20.28
N ALA A 43 6.29 -9.16 -19.14
CA ALA A 43 6.52 -10.60 -19.02
C ALA A 43 5.61 -11.42 -19.95
N GLN A 44 4.35 -11.00 -20.13
CA GLN A 44 3.43 -11.63 -21.08
C GLN A 44 3.92 -11.50 -22.52
N GLU A 45 4.39 -10.31 -22.91
CA GLU A 45 4.93 -10.08 -24.27
C GLU A 45 6.19 -10.92 -24.53
N LEU A 46 7.13 -10.95 -23.57
CA LEU A 46 8.37 -11.71 -23.72
C LEU A 46 8.13 -13.22 -23.71
N LEU A 47 7.14 -13.69 -22.93
CA LEU A 47 6.74 -15.09 -22.91
C LEU A 47 6.17 -15.54 -24.26
N GLN A 48 5.37 -14.69 -24.92
CA GLN A 48 4.88 -14.97 -26.28
C GLN A 48 6.00 -15.09 -27.31
N LYS A 49 7.10 -14.35 -27.10
CA LYS A 49 8.32 -14.42 -27.93
C LYS A 49 9.25 -15.59 -27.55
N GLY A 50 8.88 -16.41 -26.56
CA GLY A 50 9.67 -17.53 -26.07
C GLY A 50 10.94 -17.13 -25.31
N GLN A 51 11.06 -15.88 -24.87
CA GLN A 51 12.24 -15.40 -24.15
C GLN A 51 12.13 -15.66 -22.65
N ASP A 52 13.16 -16.31 -22.08
CA ASP A 52 13.31 -16.60 -20.66
C ASP A 52 12.01 -17.09 -19.98
N ALA A 53 11.35 -18.07 -20.61
CA ALA A 53 9.99 -18.48 -20.26
C ALA A 53 9.80 -18.80 -18.76
N ALA A 54 10.77 -19.51 -18.15
CA ALA A 54 10.73 -19.83 -16.72
C ALA A 54 10.79 -18.57 -15.84
N PHE A 55 11.60 -17.58 -16.20
CA PHE A 55 11.69 -16.30 -15.46
C PHE A 55 10.40 -15.49 -15.63
N MET A 56 9.84 -15.43 -16.85
CA MET A 56 8.59 -14.70 -17.09
C MET A 56 7.41 -15.33 -16.34
N GLN A 57 7.31 -16.67 -16.32
CA GLN A 57 6.32 -17.37 -15.51
C GLN A 57 6.49 -17.08 -14.01
N ALA A 58 7.72 -17.08 -13.50
CA ALA A 58 7.98 -16.72 -12.11
C ALA A 58 7.59 -15.26 -11.80
N LYS A 59 7.79 -14.33 -12.74
CA LYS A 59 7.34 -12.93 -12.62
C LYS A 59 5.82 -12.82 -12.52
N LEU A 60 5.09 -13.54 -13.37
CA LEU A 60 3.62 -13.56 -13.33
C LEU A 60 3.11 -14.09 -11.98
N ALA A 61 3.65 -15.22 -11.53
CA ALA A 61 3.28 -15.81 -10.24
C ALA A 61 3.58 -14.87 -9.06
N THR A 62 4.74 -14.20 -9.07
CA THR A 62 5.12 -13.25 -8.03
C THR A 62 4.16 -12.04 -7.97
N ALA A 63 3.82 -11.48 -9.14
CA ALA A 63 2.91 -10.35 -9.22
C ALA A 63 1.50 -10.73 -8.76
N GLN A 64 1.02 -11.93 -9.12
CA GLN A 64 -0.27 -12.44 -8.68
C GLN A 64 -0.31 -12.62 -7.16
N PHE A 65 0.70 -13.27 -6.57
CA PHE A 65 0.81 -13.40 -5.12
C PHE A 65 0.74 -12.03 -4.43
N TYR A 66 1.51 -11.07 -4.93
CA TYR A 66 1.52 -9.72 -4.36
C TYR A 66 0.14 -9.05 -4.43
N ALA A 67 -0.54 -9.16 -5.57
CA ALA A 67 -1.88 -8.60 -5.76
C ALA A 67 -2.90 -9.20 -4.77
N GLU A 68 -2.86 -10.51 -4.59
CA GLU A 68 -3.84 -11.24 -3.77
C GLU A 68 -3.55 -11.14 -2.26
N HIS A 69 -2.28 -11.03 -1.84
CA HIS A 69 -1.90 -11.18 -0.43
C HIS A 69 -1.38 -9.89 0.23
N ILE A 70 -0.80 -8.98 -0.56
CA ILE A 70 -0.16 -7.76 -0.05
C ILE A 70 -0.98 -6.54 -0.44
N LEU A 71 -1.35 -6.41 -1.72
CA LEU A 71 -2.05 -5.23 -2.23
C LEU A 71 -3.45 -5.09 -1.63
N THR A 72 -4.09 -6.20 -1.26
CA THR A 72 -5.38 -6.22 -0.54
C THR A 72 -5.38 -5.44 0.77
N ARG A 73 -4.21 -5.23 1.40
CA ARG A 73 -4.06 -4.46 2.64
C ARG A 73 -4.26 -2.96 2.45
N VAL A 74 -4.11 -2.44 1.23
CA VAL A 74 -4.17 -1.00 0.92
C VAL A 74 -5.47 -0.36 1.37
N ALA A 75 -6.62 -1.03 1.15
CA ALA A 75 -7.91 -0.49 1.57
C ALA A 75 -8.02 -0.35 3.09
N GLY A 76 -7.56 -1.36 3.85
CA GLY A 76 -7.55 -1.31 5.32
C GLY A 76 -6.57 -0.26 5.86
N GLN A 77 -5.41 -0.10 5.22
CA GLN A 77 -4.47 0.98 5.55
C GLN A 77 -5.07 2.36 5.28
N ALA A 78 -5.84 2.51 4.20
CA ALA A 78 -6.53 3.75 3.88
C ALA A 78 -7.58 4.11 4.94
N ASP A 79 -8.34 3.12 5.41
CA ASP A 79 -9.30 3.29 6.49
C ASP A 79 -8.61 3.73 7.80
N ALA A 80 -7.51 3.08 8.17
CA ALA A 80 -6.72 3.47 9.34
C ALA A 80 -6.19 4.91 9.25
N VAL A 81 -5.80 5.39 8.06
CA VAL A 81 -5.39 6.79 7.85
C VAL A 81 -6.55 7.76 8.08
N LEU A 82 -7.75 7.44 7.59
CA LEU A 82 -8.89 8.36 7.61
C LEU A 82 -9.62 8.35 8.95
N ASN A 83 -9.73 7.19 9.58
CA ASN A 83 -10.66 6.93 10.68
C ASN A 83 -9.97 6.45 11.97
N GLY A 84 -8.68 6.12 11.94
CA GLY A 84 -7.98 5.49 13.08
C GLY A 84 -7.51 6.46 14.16
N ALA A 85 -7.42 7.77 13.87
CA ALA A 85 -6.79 8.76 14.75
C ALA A 85 -7.36 8.79 16.18
N ALA A 86 -8.69 8.72 16.32
CA ALA A 86 -9.35 8.76 17.61
C ALA A 86 -8.88 7.64 18.54
N SER A 87 -8.71 6.41 18.02
CA SER A 87 -8.26 5.26 18.83
C SER A 87 -6.82 5.40 19.32
N VAL A 88 -5.94 6.04 18.54
CA VAL A 88 -4.54 6.29 18.94
C VAL A 88 -4.48 7.26 20.11
N MET A 89 -5.40 8.22 20.17
CA MET A 89 -5.43 9.27 21.19
C MET A 89 -6.34 8.93 22.39
N ALA A 90 -6.99 7.77 22.38
CA ALA A 90 -8.03 7.43 23.34
C ALA A 90 -7.49 7.02 24.72
N LEU A 91 -6.27 6.47 24.80
CA LEU A 91 -5.69 6.00 26.05
C LEU A 91 -4.89 7.11 26.73
N PRO A 92 -5.27 7.56 27.95
CA PRO A 92 -4.49 8.50 28.72
C PRO A 92 -3.11 7.95 29.10
N MET A 93 -2.11 8.82 29.22
CA MET A 93 -0.72 8.43 29.49
C MET A 93 -0.54 7.69 30.82
N ASP A 94 -1.34 7.99 31.84
CA ASP A 94 -1.34 7.34 33.15
C ASP A 94 -1.98 5.93 33.14
N GLN A 95 -2.52 5.50 32.00
CA GLN A 95 -3.14 4.19 31.80
C GLN A 95 -2.36 3.29 30.81
N PHE A 96 -1.17 3.72 30.38
CA PHE A 96 -0.18 2.89 29.66
C PHE A 96 0.77 2.19 30.64
#